data_AF-A0A4Q3WFJ6-F1
#
_entry.id   AF-A0A4Q3WFJ6-F1
#
_cell.length_a   1.000
_cell.length_b   1.000
_cell.length_c   1.000
_cell.angle_alpha   90.00
_cell.angle_beta   90.00
_cell.angle_gamma   90.00
#
_symmetry.space_group_name_H-M   'P 1'
#
loop_
_entity.id
_entity.type
_entity.pdbx_description
1 polymer ?
#
loop_
_entity_poly.entity_id
_entity_poly.type
_entity_poly.pdbx_seq_one_letter_code
_entity_poly.pdbx_strand_id
1 'polypeptide(L)'
;MALFPWMIVQMWRERKEAWERRHDQLTLNAEGLLFTSPTQTIQAKWDELETFTLLPNRGTIKPVLIGTAHGEFLLTSHRYHVWSLLQQYAPQVLEPVRQRAEQEQRKRGDLEGERGAWSGGEVGVGARRWSYQSRDTQFALQCASFVTLCAPLIFLAIWHVNYSGEIDAPAPVVWPQVVGTLLVSSLIVAGGWLWFSRAEILANEQGLEVRSPFYKPRRVAWESIENYGWDGWGEFVLASGRKVYFARVFKPVRVEELRELIERRGR
;
A
#
# COMPACT_ATOMS: atom_id res chain seq x y z
N MET A 1 10.56 18.45 -11.77
CA MET A 1 11.24 18.77 -10.49
C MET A 1 10.32 19.54 -9.52
N ALA A 2 9.17 18.99 -9.13
CA ALA A 2 8.22 19.66 -8.21
C ALA A 2 7.69 18.76 -7.08
N LEU A 3 8.18 17.52 -6.97
CA LEU A 3 7.65 16.50 -6.06
C LEU A 3 8.03 16.72 -4.59
N PHE A 4 9.22 17.26 -4.33
CA PHE A 4 9.75 17.39 -2.96
C PHE A 4 9.05 18.51 -2.15
N PRO A 5 8.83 19.73 -2.68
CA PRO A 5 8.04 20.74 -1.98
C PRO A 5 6.59 20.32 -1.76
N TRP A 6 5.99 19.64 -2.74
CA TRP A 6 4.62 19.13 -2.63
C TRP A 6 4.47 18.08 -1.52
N MET A 7 5.45 17.18 -1.38
CA MET A 7 5.47 16.16 -0.32
C MET A 7 5.57 16.78 1.09
N ILE A 8 6.40 17.81 1.27
CA ILE A 8 6.52 18.53 2.54
C ILE A 8 5.20 19.24 2.89
N VAL A 9 4.58 19.90 1.92
CA VAL A 9 3.27 20.56 2.11
C VAL A 9 2.19 19.55 2.46
N GLN A 10 2.19 18.38 1.82
CA GLN A 10 1.27 17.29 2.16
C GLN A 10 1.48 16.76 3.58
N MET A 11 2.73 16.46 3.96
CA MET A 11 3.04 16.01 5.33
C MET A 11 2.63 17.03 6.39
N TRP A 12 2.81 18.33 6.11
CA TRP A 12 2.39 19.38 7.03
C TRP A 12 0.87 19.49 7.15
N ARG A 13 0.14 19.35 6.03
CA ARG A 13 -1.33 19.29 6.04
C ARG A 13 -1.84 18.07 6.82
N GLU A 14 -1.28 16.89 6.59
CA GLU A 14 -1.63 15.67 7.33
C GLU A 14 -1.42 15.85 8.84
N ARG A 15 -0.28 16.44 9.24
CA ARG A 15 0.04 16.67 10.65
C ARG A 15 -0.88 17.71 11.29
N LYS A 16 -1.26 18.75 10.54
CA LYS A 16 -2.23 19.75 10.98
C LYS A 16 -3.62 19.15 11.16
N GLU A 17 -4.11 18.38 10.18
CA GLU A 17 -5.41 17.70 10.26
C GLU A 17 -5.45 16.69 11.43
N ALA A 18 -4.38 15.92 11.64
CA ALA A 18 -4.27 15.01 12.78
C ALA A 18 -4.26 15.75 14.13
N TRP A 19 -3.63 16.93 14.19
CA TRP A 19 -3.59 17.77 15.39
C TRP A 19 -4.95 18.40 15.71
N GLU A 20 -5.69 18.86 14.68
CA GLU A 20 -7.04 19.42 14.82
C GLU A 20 -8.04 18.36 15.29
N ARG A 21 -7.83 17.10 14.92
CA ARG A 21 -8.71 15.96 15.22
C ARG A 21 -8.23 15.06 16.35
N ARG A 22 -7.22 15.50 17.12
CA ARG A 22 -6.66 14.72 18.23
C ARG A 22 -7.68 14.39 19.34
N HIS A 23 -8.79 15.13 19.36
CA HIS A 23 -9.88 14.97 20.32
C HIS A 23 -11.03 14.12 19.78
N ASP A 24 -10.95 13.67 18.52
CA ASP A 24 -11.93 12.78 17.93
C ASP A 24 -11.71 11.38 18.51
N GLN A 25 -12.76 10.81 19.10
CA GLN A 25 -12.79 9.47 19.65
C GLN A 25 -13.84 8.64 18.91
N LEU A 26 -13.46 7.43 18.54
CA LEU A 26 -14.39 6.45 17.98
C LEU A 26 -14.35 5.20 18.85
N THR A 27 -15.49 4.88 19.44
CA THR A 27 -15.70 3.62 20.14
C THR A 27 -16.56 2.71 19.28
N LEU A 28 -16.12 1.46 19.14
CA LEU A 28 -16.79 0.44 18.32
C LEU A 28 -17.08 -0.77 19.20
N ASN A 29 -18.29 -1.30 19.13
CA ASN A 29 -18.67 -2.53 19.83
C ASN A 29 -19.66 -3.35 19.00
N ALA A 30 -20.20 -4.44 19.56
CA ALA A 30 -21.17 -5.28 18.87
C ALA A 30 -22.52 -4.58 18.62
N GLU A 31 -22.84 -3.53 19.37
CA GLU A 31 -24.13 -2.82 19.29
C GLU A 31 -24.11 -1.68 18.27
N GLY A 32 -22.93 -1.11 18.01
CA GLY A 32 -22.79 -0.03 17.03
C GLY A 32 -21.49 0.75 17.18
N LEU A 33 -21.58 2.03 16.84
CA LEU A 33 -20.49 2.99 16.91
C LEU A 33 -20.90 4.22 17.72
N LEU A 34 -19.91 4.77 18.41
CA LEU A 34 -20.00 6.06 19.09
C LEU A 34 -18.82 6.92 18.64
N PHE A 35 -19.11 7.96 17.87
CA PHE A 35 -18.16 8.99 17.50
C PHE A 35 -18.35 10.21 18.40
N THR A 36 -17.28 10.70 19.00
CA THR A 36 -17.27 11.89 19.83
C THR A 36 -16.17 12.82 19.37
N SER A 37 -16.52 14.07 19.08
CA SER A 37 -15.59 15.17 18.86
C SER A 37 -15.97 16.35 19.77
N PRO A 38 -15.14 17.40 19.85
CA PRO A 38 -15.47 18.59 20.62
C PRO A 38 -16.79 19.27 20.18
N THR A 39 -17.24 19.04 18.95
CA THR A 39 -18.40 19.73 18.35
C THR A 39 -19.61 18.83 18.12
N GLN A 40 -19.43 17.50 18.13
CA GLN A 40 -20.52 16.57 17.85
C GLN A 40 -20.32 15.24 18.57
N THR A 41 -21.41 14.62 18.96
CA THR A 41 -21.46 13.22 19.38
C THR A 41 -22.49 12.52 18.54
N ILE A 42 -22.08 11.45 17.85
CA ILE A 42 -22.92 10.65 16.97
C ILE A 42 -22.86 9.22 17.49
N GLN A 43 -24.00 8.72 17.94
CA GLN A 43 -24.18 7.32 18.28
C GLN A 43 -25.09 6.71 17.22
N ALA A 44 -24.66 5.59 16.63
CA ALA A 44 -25.44 4.89 15.63
C ALA A 44 -25.27 3.38 15.81
N LYS A 45 -26.36 2.64 15.65
CA LYS A 45 -26.31 1.18 15.52
C LYS A 45 -25.82 0.78 14.14
N TRP A 46 -25.45 -0.49 13.98
CA TRP A 46 -24.96 -1.01 12.71
C TRP A 46 -25.99 -0.96 11.57
N ASP A 47 -27.28 -1.08 11.89
CA ASP A 47 -28.40 -0.97 10.95
C ASP A 47 -28.76 0.48 10.60
N GLU A 48 -28.32 1.45 11.40
CA GLU A 48 -28.48 2.90 11.17
C GLU A 48 -27.36 3.49 10.30
N LEU A 49 -26.42 2.65 9.84
CA LEU A 49 -25.39 3.04 8.91
C LEU A 49 -25.93 3.07 7.48
N GLU A 50 -25.86 4.23 6.85
CA GLU A 50 -26.39 4.44 5.51
C GLU A 50 -25.29 4.41 4.45
N THR A 51 -24.15 5.04 4.72
CA THR A 51 -23.07 5.17 3.74
C THR A 51 -21.69 4.97 4.34
N PHE A 52 -20.81 4.38 3.53
CA PHE A 52 -19.39 4.26 3.83
C PHE A 52 -18.62 4.64 2.57
N THR A 53 -18.06 5.85 2.56
CA THR A 53 -17.40 6.41 1.38
C THR A 53 -15.91 6.54 1.59
N LEU A 54 -15.13 5.88 0.72
CA LEU A 54 -13.69 6.10 0.63
C LEU A 54 -13.43 7.41 -0.10
N LEU A 55 -12.89 8.40 0.62
CA LEU A 55 -12.51 9.66 0.00
C LEU A 55 -11.16 9.52 -0.74
N PRO A 56 -10.89 10.38 -1.73
CA PRO A 56 -9.62 10.38 -2.45
C PRO A 56 -8.43 10.47 -1.49
N ASN A 57 -7.37 9.72 -1.77
CA ASN A 57 -6.16 9.74 -0.94
C ASN A 57 -5.63 11.17 -0.81
N ARG A 58 -5.46 11.62 0.43
CA ARG A 58 -4.69 12.82 0.77
C ARG A 58 -3.39 12.35 1.41
N GLY A 59 -2.43 12.03 0.54
CA GLY A 59 -1.13 11.48 0.92
C GLY A 59 -1.21 10.08 1.52
N THR A 60 -0.67 9.88 2.73
CA THR A 60 -0.59 8.56 3.41
C THR A 60 -1.87 8.18 4.15
N ILE A 61 -2.75 9.16 4.38
CA ILE A 61 -4.01 9.02 5.08
C ILE A 61 -5.12 8.73 4.05
N LYS A 62 -5.92 7.70 4.34
CA LYS A 62 -7.10 7.34 3.55
C LYS A 62 -8.36 7.70 4.34
N PRO A 63 -8.86 8.93 4.22
CA PRO A 63 -10.03 9.35 4.95
C PRO A 63 -11.27 8.57 4.50
N VAL A 64 -12.13 8.26 5.45
CA VAL A 64 -13.40 7.57 5.24
C VAL A 64 -14.50 8.45 5.79
N LEU A 65 -15.53 8.70 4.99
CA LEU A 65 -16.74 9.37 5.43
C LEU A 65 -17.78 8.30 5.76
N ILE A 66 -18.28 8.32 6.99
CA ILE A 66 -19.34 7.42 7.46
C ILE A 66 -20.60 8.25 7.63
N GLY A 67 -21.64 7.89 6.90
CA GLY A 67 -22.97 8.48 7.02
C GLY A 67 -23.89 7.58 7.82
N THR A 68 -24.59 8.19 8.77
CA THR A 68 -25.56 7.55 9.65
C THR A 68 -26.87 8.32 9.58
N ALA A 69 -27.97 7.71 10.04
CA ALA A 69 -29.25 8.40 10.19
C ALA A 69 -29.18 9.68 11.06
N HIS A 70 -28.16 9.77 11.92
CA HIS A 70 -27.95 10.88 12.86
C HIS A 70 -26.90 11.90 12.39
N GLY A 71 -26.38 11.74 11.18
CA GLY A 71 -25.39 12.62 10.57
C GLY A 71 -24.14 11.89 10.09
N GLU A 72 -23.17 12.66 9.62
CA GLU A 72 -21.95 12.14 9.03
C GLU A 72 -20.72 12.49 9.87
N PHE A 73 -19.72 11.62 9.87
CA PHE A 73 -18.42 11.91 10.45
C PHE A 73 -17.29 11.36 9.61
N LEU A 74 -16.15 12.07 9.65
CA LEU A 74 -14.97 11.72 8.89
C LEU A 74 -13.93 11.03 9.76
N LEU A 75 -13.62 9.79 9.41
CA LEU A 75 -12.59 8.98 10.02
C LEU A 75 -11.27 9.10 9.24
N THR A 76 -10.23 9.63 9.88
CA THR A 76 -8.89 9.75 9.28
C THR A 76 -7.91 8.69 9.77
N SER A 77 -8.26 7.89 10.79
CA SER A 77 -7.39 6.89 11.40
C SER A 77 -8.13 5.57 11.71
N HIS A 78 -7.42 4.46 11.93
CA HIS A 78 -8.01 3.19 12.39
C HIS A 78 -9.04 2.50 11.48
N ARG A 79 -8.96 2.74 10.15
CA ARG A 79 -9.84 2.11 9.15
C ARG A 79 -9.94 0.59 9.27
N TYR A 80 -8.86 -0.08 9.66
CA TYR A 80 -8.80 -1.55 9.69
C TYR A 80 -9.82 -2.17 10.66
N HIS A 81 -9.95 -1.62 11.86
CA HIS A 81 -10.89 -2.13 12.88
C HIS A 81 -12.34 -1.83 12.49
N VAL A 82 -12.59 -0.67 11.89
CA VAL A 82 -13.92 -0.30 11.38
C VAL A 82 -14.32 -1.23 10.24
N TRP A 83 -13.41 -1.50 9.30
CA TRP A 83 -13.70 -2.34 8.14
C TRP A 83 -14.10 -3.76 8.52
N SER A 84 -13.36 -4.41 9.43
CA SER A 84 -13.69 -5.77 9.87
C SER A 84 -15.05 -5.84 10.56
N LEU A 85 -15.40 -4.83 11.37
CA LEU A 85 -16.69 -4.78 12.06
C LEU A 85 -17.84 -4.50 11.07
N LEU A 86 -17.63 -3.64 10.08
CA LEU A 86 -18.63 -3.41 9.02
C LEU A 86 -18.90 -4.66 8.20
N GLN A 87 -17.88 -5.47 7.90
CA GLN A 87 -18.10 -6.74 7.20
C GLN A 87 -18.97 -7.70 8.00
N GLN A 88 -18.84 -7.69 9.33
CA GLN A 88 -19.58 -8.57 10.22
C GLN A 88 -21.02 -8.07 10.47
N TYR A 89 -21.20 -6.77 10.71
CA TYR A 89 -22.45 -6.23 11.25
C TYR A 89 -23.23 -5.33 10.28
N ALA A 90 -22.60 -4.77 9.25
CA ALA A 90 -23.24 -3.88 8.28
C ALA A 90 -22.73 -4.08 6.83
N PRO A 91 -22.74 -5.33 6.30
CA PRO A 91 -22.15 -5.63 4.99
C PRO A 91 -22.79 -4.86 3.83
N GLN A 92 -24.07 -4.49 3.96
CA GLN A 92 -24.82 -3.72 2.94
C GLN A 92 -24.18 -2.36 2.63
N VAL A 93 -23.53 -1.74 3.62
CA VAL A 93 -22.93 -0.41 3.47
C VAL A 93 -21.60 -0.47 2.71
N LEU A 94 -20.98 -1.65 2.65
CA LEU A 94 -19.73 -1.88 1.93
C LEU A 94 -19.94 -2.18 0.44
N GLU A 95 -21.17 -2.51 0.03
CA GLU A 95 -21.47 -2.94 -1.34
C GLU A 95 -21.09 -1.90 -2.41
N PRO A 96 -21.37 -0.59 -2.24
CA PRO A 96 -20.93 0.43 -3.22
C PRO A 96 -19.40 0.53 -3.32
N VAL A 97 -18.69 0.30 -2.20
CA VAL A 97 -17.23 0.33 -2.18
C VAL A 97 -16.65 -0.90 -2.86
N ARG A 98 -17.26 -2.07 -2.67
CA ARG A 98 -16.89 -3.31 -3.40
C ARG A 98 -17.05 -3.12 -4.89
N GLN A 99 -18.21 -2.66 -5.34
CA GLN A 99 -18.48 -2.40 -6.77
C GLN A 99 -17.48 -1.42 -7.38
N ARG A 100 -17.14 -0.34 -6.66
CA ARG A 100 -16.12 0.62 -7.12
C ARG A 100 -14.73 0.01 -7.17
N ALA A 101 -14.37 -0.80 -6.18
CA ALA A 101 -13.09 -1.51 -6.15
C ALA A 101 -12.98 -2.51 -7.31
N GLU A 102 -14.04 -3.24 -7.63
CA GLU A 102 -14.12 -4.15 -8.78
C GLU A 102 -13.98 -3.38 -10.10
N GLN A 103 -14.68 -2.25 -10.26
CA GLN A 103 -14.55 -1.41 -11.45
C GLN A 103 -13.12 -0.84 -11.62
N GLU A 104 -12.49 -0.38 -10.54
CA GLU A 104 -11.10 0.07 -10.57
C GLU A 104 -10.13 -1.07 -10.85
N GLN A 105 -10.40 -2.28 -10.34
CA GLN A 105 -9.61 -3.47 -10.63
C GLN A 105 -9.72 -3.87 -12.10
N ARG A 106 -10.92 -3.85 -12.70
CA ARG A 106 -11.10 -4.13 -14.14
C ARG A 106 -10.30 -3.15 -14.99
N LYS A 107 -10.39 -1.86 -14.69
CA LYS A 107 -9.58 -0.83 -15.36
C LYS A 107 -8.07 -1.03 -15.19
N ARG A 108 -7.62 -1.55 -14.04
CA ARG A 108 -6.21 -1.88 -13.79
C ARG A 108 -5.77 -3.18 -14.48
N GLY A 109 -6.66 -4.16 -14.61
CA GLY A 109 -6.39 -5.39 -15.34
C GLY A 109 -5.90 -5.09 -16.76
N ASP A 110 -6.49 -4.10 -17.41
CA ASP A 110 -6.07 -3.65 -18.74
C ASP A 110 -4.66 -3.02 -18.78
N LEU A 111 -4.15 -2.53 -17.65
CA LEU A 111 -2.83 -1.87 -17.55
C LEU A 111 -1.68 -2.85 -17.28
N GLU A 112 -1.95 -3.99 -16.63
CA GLU A 112 -0.92 -4.94 -16.19
C GLU A 112 -0.45 -5.89 -17.31
N GLY A 113 -1.28 -6.15 -18.34
CA GLY A 113 -0.96 -7.02 -19.48
C GLY A 113 -0.63 -8.48 -19.12
N GLU A 114 -0.16 -9.27 -20.08
CA GLU A 114 0.16 -10.71 -19.89
C GLU A 114 1.27 -10.98 -18.86
N ARG A 115 2.16 -10.01 -18.62
CA ARG A 115 3.27 -10.13 -17.65
C ARG A 115 2.84 -9.98 -16.19
N GLY A 116 1.61 -9.49 -15.96
CA GLY A 116 0.98 -9.44 -14.64
C GLY A 116 0.14 -10.67 -14.30
N ALA A 117 0.07 -11.67 -15.19
CA ALA A 117 -0.77 -12.84 -15.01
C ALA A 117 -0.05 -13.97 -14.23
N TRP A 118 -0.85 -14.82 -13.58
CA TRP A 118 -0.37 -16.07 -13.01
C TRP A 118 0.14 -17.03 -14.10
N SER A 119 1.29 -17.66 -13.85
CA SER A 119 1.95 -18.64 -14.72
C SER A 119 2.25 -19.94 -13.95
N GLY A 120 2.70 -21.00 -14.63
CA GLY A 120 3.03 -22.26 -13.98
C GLY A 120 1.86 -23.25 -13.89
N GLY A 121 1.93 -24.17 -12.92
CA GLY A 121 0.96 -25.28 -12.77
C GLY A 121 -0.35 -24.86 -12.14
N GLU A 122 -1.34 -25.75 -12.17
CA GLU A 122 -2.59 -25.58 -11.42
C GLU A 122 -2.42 -26.02 -9.97
N VAL A 123 -3.00 -25.28 -9.03
CA VAL A 123 -2.99 -25.61 -7.59
C VAL A 123 -3.54 -27.02 -7.40
N GLY A 124 -2.77 -27.94 -6.79
CA GLY A 124 -3.11 -29.37 -6.69
C GLY A 124 -2.28 -30.27 -7.61
N VAL A 125 -1.76 -29.73 -8.71
CA VAL A 125 -0.84 -30.42 -9.64
C VAL A 125 0.56 -29.80 -9.59
N GLY A 126 0.66 -28.50 -9.34
CA GLY A 126 1.91 -27.77 -9.14
C GLY A 126 1.68 -26.32 -8.71
N ALA A 127 2.74 -25.65 -8.23
CA ALA A 127 2.60 -24.28 -7.77
C ALA A 127 2.33 -23.30 -8.93
N ARG A 128 1.27 -22.50 -8.81
CA ARG A 128 1.03 -21.35 -9.68
C ARG A 128 1.88 -20.18 -9.19
N ARG A 129 2.46 -19.43 -10.11
CA ARG A 129 3.46 -18.39 -9.84
C ARG A 129 3.01 -17.06 -10.37
N TRP A 130 3.12 -16.05 -9.54
CA TRP A 130 2.87 -14.67 -9.90
C TRP A 130 4.18 -13.88 -9.77
N SER A 131 4.58 -13.22 -10.86
CA SER A 131 5.83 -12.47 -10.92
C SER A 131 5.57 -10.99 -10.72
N TYR A 132 6.47 -10.29 -10.03
CA TYR A 132 6.33 -8.84 -9.80
C TYR A 132 6.53 -7.98 -11.05
N GLN A 133 6.60 -8.52 -12.27
CA GLN A 133 7.08 -7.83 -13.47
C GLN A 133 6.01 -7.01 -14.23
N SER A 134 4.97 -6.52 -13.56
CA SER A 134 3.96 -5.67 -14.20
C SER A 134 4.54 -4.33 -14.72
N ARG A 135 3.79 -3.60 -15.55
CA ARG A 135 4.28 -2.31 -16.09
C ARG A 135 4.43 -1.24 -15.01
N ASP A 136 3.45 -1.16 -14.10
CA ASP A 136 3.46 -0.18 -13.00
C ASP A 136 4.59 -0.41 -12.02
N THR A 137 4.88 -1.68 -11.74
CA THR A 137 6.01 -2.08 -10.88
C THR A 137 7.36 -1.74 -11.50
N GLN A 138 7.53 -2.03 -12.78
CA GLN A 138 8.74 -1.63 -13.51
C GLN A 138 8.90 -0.12 -13.54
N PHE A 139 7.83 0.63 -13.80
CA PHE A 139 7.86 2.09 -13.80
C PHE A 139 8.21 2.67 -12.43
N ALA A 140 7.61 2.14 -11.36
CA ALA A 140 7.93 2.55 -9.99
C ALA A 140 9.40 2.26 -9.64
N LEU A 141 9.92 1.10 -10.05
CA LEU A 141 11.32 0.74 -9.84
C LEU A 141 12.28 1.62 -10.64
N GLN A 142 11.92 1.98 -11.88
CA GLN A 142 12.67 2.96 -12.69
C GLN A 142 12.71 4.33 -12.01
N CYS A 143 11.56 4.82 -11.53
CA CYS A 143 11.49 6.08 -10.79
C CYS A 143 12.35 6.05 -9.52
N ALA A 144 12.23 4.97 -8.73
CA ALA A 144 13.04 4.78 -7.53
C ALA A 144 14.54 4.75 -7.87
N SER A 145 14.92 4.03 -8.93
CA SER A 145 16.31 3.94 -9.39
C SER A 145 16.87 5.30 -9.79
N PHE A 146 16.08 6.07 -10.54
CA PHE A 146 16.43 7.44 -10.93
C PHE A 146 16.65 8.33 -9.70
N VAL A 147 15.74 8.28 -8.72
CA VAL A 147 15.89 9.04 -7.47
C VAL A 147 17.13 8.60 -6.69
N THR A 148 17.39 7.30 -6.56
CA THR A 148 18.57 6.79 -5.84
C THR A 148 19.89 7.20 -6.48
N LEU A 149 19.94 7.33 -7.81
CA LEU A 149 21.13 7.80 -8.53
C LEU A 149 21.26 9.33 -8.47
N CYS A 150 20.17 10.06 -8.67
CA CYS A 150 20.23 11.52 -8.84
C CYS A 150 20.17 12.30 -7.51
N ALA A 151 19.39 11.85 -6.52
CA ALA A 151 19.21 12.61 -5.28
C ALA A 151 20.53 12.85 -4.51
N PRO A 152 21.43 11.86 -4.38
CA PRO A 152 22.73 12.10 -3.73
C PRO A 152 23.60 13.10 -4.50
N LEU A 153 23.57 13.07 -5.84
CA LEU A 153 24.31 14.02 -6.67
C LEU A 153 23.77 15.44 -6.55
N ILE A 154 22.44 15.60 -6.55
CA ILE A 154 21.78 16.88 -6.32
C ILE A 154 22.12 17.41 -4.92
N PHE A 155 22.10 16.54 -3.91
CA PHE A 155 22.49 16.92 -2.55
C PHE A 155 23.95 17.38 -2.49
N LEU A 156 24.87 16.64 -3.10
CA LEU A 156 26.28 17.03 -3.16
C LEU A 156 26.48 18.36 -3.89
N ALA A 157 25.74 18.60 -4.98
CA ALA A 157 25.79 19.88 -5.71
C ALA A 157 25.27 21.05 -4.85
N ILE A 158 24.12 20.88 -4.18
CA ILE A 158 23.56 21.90 -3.28
C ILE A 158 24.50 22.16 -2.09
N TRP A 159 25.04 21.10 -1.49
CA TRP A 159 25.98 21.20 -0.39
C TRP A 159 27.23 21.97 -0.81
N HIS A 160 27.77 21.64 -1.99
CA HIS A 160 28.94 22.30 -2.54
C HIS A 160 28.70 23.79 -2.77
N VAL A 161 27.59 24.16 -3.43
CA VAL A 161 27.18 25.57 -3.67
C VAL A 161 26.99 26.36 -2.37
N ASN A 162 26.43 25.74 -1.32
CA ASN A 162 26.13 26.44 -0.07
C ASN A 162 27.31 26.53 0.90
N TYR A 163 28.28 25.61 0.82
CA TYR A 163 29.42 25.53 1.74
C TYR A 163 30.70 26.15 1.15
N SER A 164 30.78 26.31 -0.18
CA SER A 164 31.78 27.15 -0.82
C SER A 164 31.40 28.62 -0.64
N GLY A 165 31.62 29.18 0.55
CA GLY A 165 31.36 30.59 0.88
C GLY A 165 32.22 31.62 0.11
N GLU A 166 32.90 31.21 -0.96
CA GLU A 166 33.67 32.08 -1.86
C GLU A 166 32.97 32.10 -3.22
N ILE A 167 32.38 33.25 -3.54
CA ILE A 167 31.64 33.49 -4.79
C ILE A 167 32.55 33.39 -6.04
N ASP A 168 33.88 33.46 -5.86
CA ASP A 168 34.84 33.63 -6.95
C ASP A 168 35.85 32.47 -7.13
N ALA A 169 35.79 31.41 -6.30
CA ALA A 169 36.66 30.25 -6.45
C ALA A 169 35.83 29.02 -6.86
N PRO A 170 36.16 28.32 -7.99
CA PRO A 170 35.52 27.04 -8.29
C PRO A 170 35.90 26.08 -7.17
N ALA A 171 34.98 25.81 -6.25
CA ALA A 171 35.25 24.89 -5.17
C ALA A 171 35.66 23.52 -5.76
N PRO A 172 36.70 22.88 -5.22
CA PRO A 172 37.24 21.66 -5.81
C PRO A 172 36.14 20.59 -5.84
N VAL A 173 35.89 20.03 -7.02
CA VAL A 173 34.99 18.89 -7.15
C VAL A 173 35.62 17.73 -6.39
N VAL A 174 34.94 17.27 -5.33
CA VAL A 174 35.41 16.14 -4.53
C VAL A 174 35.08 14.83 -5.28
N TRP A 175 35.84 14.61 -6.35
CA TRP A 175 35.69 13.48 -7.27
C TRP A 175 35.63 12.10 -6.58
N PRO A 176 36.43 11.81 -5.54
CA PRO A 176 36.32 10.55 -4.82
C PRO A 176 34.93 10.30 -4.22
N GLN A 177 34.30 11.33 -3.67
CA GLN A 177 32.97 11.27 -3.06
C GLN A 177 31.90 11.11 -4.12
N VAL A 178 32.02 11.80 -5.26
CA VAL A 178 31.11 11.65 -6.40
C VAL A 178 31.16 10.23 -6.95
N VAL A 179 32.37 9.71 -7.19
CA VAL A 179 32.58 8.34 -7.69
C VAL A 179 32.08 7.31 -6.69
N GLY A 180 32.40 7.45 -5.40
CA GLY A 180 31.92 6.56 -4.34
C GLY A 180 30.40 6.55 -4.24
N THR A 181 29.77 7.72 -4.34
CA THR A 181 28.30 7.86 -4.32
C THR A 181 27.66 7.17 -5.53
N LEU A 182 28.21 7.39 -6.73
CA LEU A 182 27.73 6.73 -7.94
C LEU A 182 27.85 5.20 -7.86
N LEU A 183 28.96 4.69 -7.33
CA LEU A 183 29.16 3.25 -7.15
C LEU A 183 28.15 2.66 -6.18
N VAL A 184 27.97 3.28 -5.01
CA VAL A 184 27.01 2.80 -3.99
C VAL A 184 25.58 2.87 -4.51
N SER A 185 25.17 4.00 -5.11
CA SER A 185 23.83 4.13 -5.69
C SER A 185 23.60 3.13 -6.82
N SER A 186 24.60 2.87 -7.66
CA SER A 186 24.50 1.86 -8.74
C SER A 186 24.35 0.45 -8.18
N LEU A 187 25.08 0.10 -7.11
CA LEU A 187 24.94 -1.19 -6.44
C LEU A 187 23.56 -1.36 -5.79
N ILE A 188 23.01 -0.31 -5.18
CA ILE A 188 21.66 -0.33 -4.61
C ILE A 188 20.63 -0.55 -5.71
N VAL A 189 20.74 0.17 -6.84
CA VAL A 189 19.85 0.00 -8.00
C VAL A 189 19.96 -1.42 -8.54
N ALA A 190 21.16 -1.91 -8.84
CA ALA A 190 21.37 -3.27 -9.34
C ALA A 190 20.81 -4.33 -8.39
N GLY A 191 21.02 -4.18 -7.08
CA GLY A 191 20.46 -5.05 -6.04
C GLY A 191 18.92 -5.02 -6.02
N GLY A 192 18.32 -3.83 -6.15
CA GLY A 192 16.86 -3.66 -6.24
C GLY A 192 16.26 -4.31 -7.48
N TRP A 193 16.91 -4.18 -8.65
CA TRP A 193 16.48 -4.83 -9.90
C TRP A 193 16.61 -6.35 -9.84
N LEU A 194 17.71 -6.86 -9.27
CA LEU A 194 17.88 -8.30 -9.04
C LEU A 194 16.82 -8.84 -8.09
N TRP A 195 16.54 -8.11 -7.00
CA TRP A 195 15.49 -8.47 -6.06
C TRP A 195 14.14 -8.57 -6.74
N PHE A 196 13.80 -7.54 -7.52
CA PHE A 196 12.54 -7.41 -8.22
C PHE A 196 12.34 -8.49 -9.29
N SER A 197 13.38 -8.79 -10.08
CA SER A 197 13.32 -9.80 -11.14
C SER A 197 13.08 -11.22 -10.63
N ARG A 198 13.46 -11.50 -9.37
CA ARG A 198 13.42 -12.83 -8.75
C ARG A 198 12.38 -12.97 -7.63
N ALA A 199 11.74 -11.88 -7.23
CA ALA A 199 10.64 -11.94 -6.30
C ALA A 199 9.44 -12.59 -6.99
N GLU A 200 8.78 -13.53 -6.32
CA GLU A 200 7.60 -14.23 -6.84
C GLU A 200 6.65 -14.57 -5.68
N ILE A 201 5.36 -14.64 -6.00
CA ILE A 201 4.34 -15.22 -5.12
C ILE A 201 3.94 -16.56 -5.70
N LEU A 202 3.99 -17.61 -4.90
CA LEU A 202 3.56 -18.95 -5.26
C LEU A 202 2.25 -19.27 -4.58
N ALA A 203 1.31 -19.85 -5.31
CA ALA A 203 0.09 -20.45 -4.78
C ALA A 203 0.19 -21.97 -4.93
N ASN A 204 0.10 -22.71 -3.82
CA ASN A 204 0.16 -24.18 -3.79
C ASN A 204 -0.94 -24.75 -2.88
N GLU A 205 -0.93 -26.06 -2.62
CA GLU A 205 -1.97 -26.75 -1.84
C GLU A 205 -2.06 -26.27 -0.39
N GLN A 206 -0.94 -25.78 0.15
CA GLN A 206 -0.77 -25.40 1.55
C GLN A 206 -1.10 -23.92 1.79
N GLY A 207 -0.89 -23.06 0.80
CA GLY A 207 -1.13 -21.63 0.95
C GLY A 207 -0.47 -20.78 -0.12
N LEU A 208 -0.25 -19.52 0.25
CA LEU A 208 0.59 -18.58 -0.50
C LEU A 208 2.00 -18.55 0.08
N GLU A 209 3.01 -18.63 -0.79
CA GLU A 209 4.41 -18.48 -0.43
C GLU A 209 5.01 -17.26 -1.15
N VAL A 210 5.47 -16.28 -0.39
CA VAL A 210 6.21 -15.13 -0.93
C VAL A 210 7.69 -15.49 -0.92
N ARG A 211 8.29 -15.54 -2.10
CA ARG A 211 9.72 -15.77 -2.29
C ARG A 211 10.41 -14.48 -2.66
N SER A 212 11.54 -14.28 -2.01
CA SER A 212 12.42 -13.16 -2.22
C SER A 212 13.86 -13.67 -2.22
N PRO A 213 14.73 -13.21 -3.13
CA PRO A 213 16.08 -13.76 -3.25
C PRO A 213 16.96 -13.51 -2.02
N PHE A 214 16.66 -12.52 -1.18
CA PHE A 214 17.48 -12.16 -0.01
C PHE A 214 16.83 -12.48 1.34
N TYR A 215 15.60 -12.99 1.35
CA TYR A 215 14.87 -13.28 2.58
C TYR A 215 14.33 -14.71 2.56
N LYS A 216 14.24 -15.33 3.74
CA LYS A 216 13.59 -16.65 3.88
C LYS A 216 12.15 -16.56 3.33
N PRO A 217 11.70 -17.57 2.56
CA PRO A 217 10.33 -17.62 2.07
C PRO A 217 9.34 -17.52 3.22
N ARG A 218 8.23 -16.81 3.00
CA ARG A 218 7.16 -16.68 3.99
C ARG A 218 5.90 -17.29 3.47
N ARG A 219 5.19 -18.00 4.35
CA ARG A 219 3.98 -18.75 4.01
C ARG A 219 2.79 -18.21 4.76
N VAL A 220 1.66 -18.15 4.06
CA VAL A 220 0.35 -17.84 4.62
C VAL A 220 -0.58 -18.98 4.23
N ALA A 221 -1.07 -19.71 5.23
CA ALA A 221 -1.97 -20.84 5.01
C ALA A 221 -3.33 -20.36 4.49
N TRP A 222 -3.99 -21.18 3.67
CA TRP A 222 -5.32 -20.87 3.14
C TRP A 222 -6.37 -20.65 4.23
N GLU A 223 -6.35 -21.47 5.28
CA GLU A 223 -7.25 -21.33 6.43
C GLU A 223 -7.15 -19.94 7.08
N SER A 224 -5.95 -19.36 7.15
CA SER A 224 -5.75 -18.01 7.68
C SER A 224 -6.31 -16.92 6.74
N ILE A 225 -6.29 -17.17 5.43
CA ILE A 225 -6.85 -16.27 4.41
C ILE A 225 -8.38 -16.31 4.46
N GLU A 226 -8.95 -17.51 4.60
CA GLU A 226 -10.40 -17.73 4.71
C GLU A 226 -10.96 -17.12 6.00
N ASN A 227 -10.30 -17.34 7.14
CA ASN A 227 -10.72 -16.80 8.44
C ASN A 227 -10.65 -15.26 8.52
N TYR A 228 -9.79 -14.61 7.74
CA TYR A 228 -9.68 -13.14 7.73
C TYR A 228 -10.68 -12.45 6.80
N GLY A 229 -11.33 -13.21 5.92
CA GLY A 229 -12.24 -12.67 4.91
C GLY A 229 -11.52 -12.30 3.61
N TRP A 230 -12.08 -12.80 2.50
CA TRP A 230 -11.50 -12.74 1.15
C TRP A 230 -11.33 -11.33 0.57
N ASP A 231 -12.00 -10.33 1.14
CA ASP A 231 -11.84 -8.93 0.72
C ASP A 231 -10.68 -8.21 1.44
N GLY A 232 -10.17 -8.79 2.54
CA GLY A 232 -9.20 -8.17 3.46
C GLY A 232 -7.80 -8.82 3.47
N TRP A 233 -7.59 -9.95 2.80
CA TRP A 233 -6.33 -10.72 2.91
C TRP A 233 -5.08 -9.95 2.49
N GLY A 234 -5.19 -9.05 1.49
CA GLY A 234 -4.08 -8.18 1.09
C GLY A 234 -3.62 -7.25 2.22
N GLU A 235 -4.54 -6.97 3.16
CA GLU A 235 -4.31 -6.20 4.38
C GLU A 235 -3.88 -7.09 5.57
N PHE A 236 -4.27 -8.37 5.61
CA PHE A 236 -3.74 -9.35 6.57
C PHE A 236 -2.23 -9.61 6.40
N VAL A 237 -1.77 -9.76 5.14
CA VAL A 237 -0.34 -9.88 4.83
C VAL A 237 0.44 -8.64 5.31
N LEU A 238 -0.20 -7.47 5.32
CA LEU A 238 0.33 -6.22 5.88
C LEU A 238 0.31 -6.22 7.42
N ALA A 239 -0.78 -6.68 8.04
CA ALA A 239 -1.03 -6.63 9.49
C ALA A 239 -0.32 -7.72 10.30
N SER A 240 0.10 -8.85 9.70
CA SER A 240 0.95 -9.86 10.37
C SER A 240 2.39 -9.39 10.65
N GLY A 241 2.72 -8.14 10.30
CA GLY A 241 3.00 -7.13 11.34
C GLY A 241 4.32 -7.16 12.11
N ARG A 242 5.28 -8.05 11.83
CA ARG A 242 6.65 -7.83 12.36
C ARG A 242 7.73 -7.49 11.35
N LYS A 243 7.62 -7.85 10.06
CA LYS A 243 8.67 -7.54 9.05
C LYS A 243 8.19 -7.58 7.58
N VAL A 244 7.08 -6.97 7.19
CA VAL A 244 6.67 -6.91 5.77
C VAL A 244 6.49 -5.46 5.30
N TYR A 245 7.58 -4.70 5.38
CA TYR A 245 7.67 -3.37 4.76
C TYR A 245 7.87 -3.48 3.25
N PHE A 246 6.92 -4.06 2.51
CA PHE A 246 6.96 -4.00 1.03
C PHE A 246 5.58 -4.09 0.36
N ALA A 247 4.54 -4.54 1.07
CA ALA A 247 3.22 -4.73 0.46
C ALA A 247 2.42 -3.44 0.22
N ARG A 248 2.94 -2.25 0.60
CA ARG A 248 2.28 -0.97 0.27
C ARG A 248 2.51 -0.53 -1.17
N VAL A 249 3.44 -1.15 -1.90
CA VAL A 249 3.74 -0.73 -3.27
C VAL A 249 2.83 -1.41 -4.29
N PHE A 250 2.30 -2.60 -4.02
CA PHE A 250 1.67 -3.40 -5.05
C PHE A 250 0.62 -4.34 -4.44
N LYS A 251 -0.66 -4.16 -4.84
CA LYS A 251 -1.73 -5.19 -4.81
C LYS A 251 -1.66 -5.89 -6.17
N PRO A 252 -0.78 -6.86 -6.40
CA PRO A 252 -0.39 -7.10 -7.78
C PRO A 252 -0.96 -8.41 -8.33
N VAL A 253 -1.57 -9.17 -7.42
CA VAL A 253 -2.48 -10.25 -7.73
C VAL A 253 -3.88 -9.65 -7.83
N ARG A 254 -4.53 -9.80 -8.98
CA ARG A 254 -5.93 -9.44 -9.13
C ARG A 254 -6.76 -10.28 -8.18
N VAL A 255 -7.62 -9.63 -7.39
CA VAL A 255 -8.42 -10.32 -6.36
C VAL A 255 -9.31 -11.38 -6.99
N GLU A 256 -9.86 -11.10 -8.18
CA GLU A 256 -10.64 -12.05 -8.99
C GLU A 256 -9.81 -13.30 -9.37
N GLU A 257 -8.58 -13.14 -9.87
CA GLU A 257 -7.74 -14.30 -10.28
C GLU A 257 -7.31 -15.16 -9.10
N LEU A 258 -7.08 -14.56 -7.92
CA LEU A 258 -6.81 -15.32 -6.70
C LEU A 258 -8.08 -16.01 -6.19
N ARG A 259 -9.22 -15.34 -6.28
CA ARG A 259 -10.50 -15.93 -5.92
C ARG A 259 -10.82 -17.14 -6.80
N GLU A 260 -10.63 -17.02 -8.12
CA GLU A 260 -10.74 -18.16 -9.03
C GLU A 260 -9.77 -19.30 -8.69
N LEU A 261 -8.54 -18.98 -8.28
CA LEU A 261 -7.56 -19.99 -7.85
C LEU A 261 -8.01 -20.76 -6.63
N ILE A 262 -8.60 -20.06 -5.66
CA ILE A 262 -9.09 -20.65 -4.41
C ILE A 262 -10.38 -21.42 -4.66
N GLU A 263 -11.30 -20.89 -5.47
CA GLU A 263 -12.56 -21.56 -5.85
C GLU A 263 -12.29 -22.85 -6.64
N ARG A 264 -11.23 -22.89 -7.47
CA ARG A 264 -10.81 -24.11 -8.18
C ARG A 264 -10.16 -25.15 -7.27
N ARG A 265 -9.51 -24.74 -6.17
CA ARG A 265 -8.97 -25.67 -5.16
C ARG A 265 -10.08 -26.42 -4.42
N GLY A 266 -11.24 -25.78 -4.25
CA GLY A 266 -12.39 -26.35 -3.55
C GLY A 266 -13.21 -27.37 -4.35
N ARG A 267 -12.83 -27.66 -5.61
CA ARG A 267 -13.43 -28.68 -6.48
C ARG A 267 -12.44 -29.82 -6.72
#